data_AF-A0A814WKC8-F1
#
_entry.id   AF-A0A814WKC8-F1
#
_cell.length_a   1.000
_cell.length_b   1.000
_cell.length_c   1.000
_cell.angle_alpha   90.00
_cell.angle_beta   90.00
_cell.angle_gamma   90.00
#
_symmetry.space_group_name_H-M   'P 1'
#
loop_
_entity.id
_entity.type
_entity.pdbx_description
1 polymer ?
#
loop_
_entity_poly.entity_id
_entity_poly.type
_entity_poly.pdbx_seq_one_letter_code
_entity_poly.pdbx_strand_id
1 'polypeptide(L)'
;MLICVFCIPVLFFGSSLVPAAKYPVGDGVSFQFFLCVGVWITGAIVNLIVKNPPFFPLVMIGGMLWATGNILFIYVISIDGLDLSILLWSTTNKFMGWASGHFGWFGLKPEDVEIPVFSYLGVIYRCFRHFINSIRTD
;
A
#
# COMPACT_ATOMS: atom_id res chain seq x y z
N MET A 1 -6.37 -19.78 -14.82
CA MET A 1 -4.98 -19.35 -14.51
C MET A 1 -4.96 -17.93 -13.95
N LEU A 2 -5.57 -16.93 -14.61
CA LEU A 2 -5.64 -15.54 -14.09
C LEU A 2 -6.25 -15.43 -12.67
N ILE A 3 -7.37 -16.12 -12.42
CA ILE A 3 -8.06 -16.07 -11.11
C ILE A 3 -7.17 -16.54 -9.95
N CYS A 4 -6.41 -17.63 -10.14
CA CYS A 4 -5.52 -18.15 -9.09
C CYS A 4 -4.39 -17.17 -8.76
N VAL A 5 -3.84 -16.50 -9.78
CA VAL A 5 -2.73 -15.55 -9.60
C VAL A 5 -3.16 -14.31 -8.80
N PHE A 6 -4.43 -13.88 -8.93
CA PHE A 6 -4.94 -12.75 -8.15
C PHE A 6 -5.49 -13.13 -6.78
N CYS A 7 -6.19 -14.26 -6.67
CA CYS A 7 -6.84 -14.65 -5.41
C CYS A 7 -5.83 -15.01 -4.31
N ILE A 8 -4.75 -15.73 -4.64
CA ILE A 8 -3.76 -16.20 -3.66
C ILE A 8 -3.08 -15.03 -2.93
N PRO A 9 -2.48 -14.03 -3.61
CA PRO A 9 -1.86 -12.91 -2.92
C PRO A 9 -2.86 -12.03 -2.16
N VAL A 10 -4.09 -11.85 -2.67
CA VAL A 10 -5.12 -11.09 -1.95
C VAL A 10 -5.49 -11.76 -0.63
N LEU A 11 -5.65 -13.08 -0.63
CA LEU A 11 -5.94 -13.84 0.59
C LEU A 11 -4.78 -13.80 1.58
N PHE A 12 -3.55 -13.98 1.11
CA PHE A 12 -2.38 -13.95 1.99
C PHE A 12 -2.09 -12.55 2.56
N PHE A 13 -2.17 -11.51 1.74
CA PHE A 13 -1.90 -10.13 2.14
C PHE A 13 -3.03 -9.53 3.00
N GLY A 14 -4.29 -9.91 2.73
CA GLY A 14 -5.43 -9.49 3.55
C GLY A 14 -5.43 -10.19 4.92
N SER A 15 -5.03 -11.47 4.97
CA SER A 15 -5.06 -12.25 6.22
C SER A 15 -3.90 -11.91 7.16
N SER A 16 -2.76 -11.39 6.65
CA SER A 16 -1.61 -11.04 7.49
C SER A 16 -1.87 -9.91 8.49
N LEU A 17 -2.91 -9.11 8.24
CA LEU A 17 -3.29 -7.97 9.10
C LEU A 17 -4.32 -8.36 10.19
N VAL A 18 -4.94 -9.54 10.09
CA VAL A 18 -5.96 -10.01 11.04
C VAL A 18 -5.37 -10.42 12.41
N PRO A 19 -4.22 -11.12 12.50
CA PRO A 19 -3.56 -11.40 13.77
C PRO A 19 -3.10 -10.13 14.49
N ALA A 20 -2.75 -9.09 13.72
CA ALA A 20 -2.29 -7.80 14.25
C ALA A 20 -3.38 -7.04 15.03
N ALA A 21 -4.66 -7.33 14.76
CA ALA A 21 -5.78 -6.78 15.51
C ALA A 21 -6.23 -7.64 16.69
N LYS A 22 -5.86 -8.93 16.73
CA LYS A 22 -6.25 -9.87 17.80
C LYS A 22 -5.26 -9.94 18.95
N TYR A 23 -3.98 -9.72 18.66
CA TYR A 23 -2.92 -9.67 19.66
C TYR A 23 -2.36 -8.25 19.66
N PRO A 24 -2.04 -7.66 20.84
CA PRO A 24 -1.34 -6.38 20.86
C PRO A 24 -0.03 -6.60 20.11
N VAL A 25 0.02 -6.09 18.89
CA VAL A 25 1.25 -6.06 18.13
C VAL A 25 2.24 -5.27 18.97
N GLY A 26 3.28 -5.96 19.46
CA GLY A 26 4.47 -5.28 19.91
C GLY A 26 5.02 -4.38 18.81
N ASP A 27 6.01 -3.53 19.12
CA ASP A 27 6.55 -2.51 18.23
C ASP A 27 6.45 -2.87 16.73
N GLY A 28 5.69 -2.07 15.97
CA GLY A 28 5.45 -2.26 14.53
C GLY A 28 6.73 -2.36 13.69
N VAL A 29 7.86 -1.95 14.26
CA VAL A 29 9.21 -2.11 13.73
C VAL A 29 9.58 -3.59 13.53
N SER A 30 9.21 -4.47 14.45
CA SER A 30 9.54 -5.90 14.34
C SER A 30 8.79 -6.55 13.18
N PHE A 31 7.50 -6.23 13.01
CA PHE A 31 6.71 -6.71 11.88
C PHE A 31 7.26 -6.22 10.54
N GLN A 32 7.62 -4.93 10.45
CA GLN A 32 8.23 -4.39 9.23
C GLN A 32 9.58 -5.03 8.92
N PHE A 33 10.38 -5.32 9.93
CA PHE A 33 11.68 -5.97 9.75
C PHE A 33 11.52 -7.35 9.10
N PHE A 34 10.64 -8.21 9.62
CA PHE A 34 10.40 -9.53 9.05
C PHE A 34 9.79 -9.47 7.63
N LEU A 35 8.90 -8.51 7.38
CA LEU A 35 8.40 -8.25 6.02
C LEU A 35 9.53 -7.87 5.05
N CYS A 36 10.40 -6.95 5.47
CA CYS A 36 11.51 -6.48 4.66
C CYS A 36 12.52 -7.61 4.37
N VAL A 37 12.80 -8.47 5.36
CA VAL A 37 13.61 -9.68 5.18
C VAL A 37 12.98 -10.63 4.15
N GLY A 38 11.66 -10.85 4.21
CA GLY A 38 10.95 -11.65 3.22
C GLY A 38 11.06 -11.09 1.80
N VAL A 39 10.83 -9.78 1.64
CA VAL A 39 10.99 -9.09 0.34
C VAL A 39 12.43 -9.21 -0.15
N TRP A 40 13.42 -9.06 0.71
CA TRP A 40 14.83 -9.19 0.35
C TRP A 40 15.18 -10.61 -0.13
N ILE A 41 14.71 -11.66 0.57
CA ILE A 41 14.93 -13.05 0.17
C ILE A 41 14.29 -13.33 -1.21
N THR A 42 13.05 -12.89 -1.41
CA THR A 42 12.39 -13.06 -2.73
C THR A 42 13.12 -12.30 -3.83
N GLY A 43 13.60 -11.08 -3.54
CA GLY A 43 14.41 -10.29 -4.46
C GLY A 43 15.75 -10.94 -4.80
N ALA A 44 16.42 -11.56 -3.82
CA ALA A 44 17.67 -12.30 -4.02
C ALA A 44 17.47 -13.52 -4.93
N ILE A 45 16.40 -14.29 -4.72
CA ILE A 45 16.05 -15.44 -5.57
C ILE A 45 15.80 -14.98 -7.01
N VAL A 46 15.02 -13.91 -7.20
CA VAL A 46 14.75 -13.35 -8.54
C VAL A 46 16.03 -12.84 -9.20
N ASN A 47 16.92 -12.18 -8.46
CA ASN A 47 18.19 -11.69 -8.99
C ASN A 47 19.10 -12.83 -9.50
N LEU A 48 19.13 -13.96 -8.79
CA LEU A 48 19.86 -15.16 -9.20
C LEU A 48 19.30 -15.77 -10.50
N ILE A 49 17.99 -15.73 -10.70
CA ILE A 49 17.33 -16.25 -11.92
C ILE A 49 17.56 -15.32 -13.12
N VAL A 50 17.47 -14.01 -12.91
CA VAL A 50 17.47 -12.99 -13.99
C VAL A 50 18.88 -12.59 -14.43
N LYS A 51 19.95 -13.08 -13.77
CA LYS A 51 21.36 -12.78 -14.09
C LYS A 51 21.65 -11.28 -14.14
N ASN A 52 21.55 -10.64 -12.96
CA ASN A 52 22.05 -9.31 -12.66
C ASN A 52 21.59 -8.17 -13.61
N PRO A 53 20.32 -7.74 -13.52
CA PRO A 53 19.84 -6.56 -14.23
C PRO A 53 20.49 -5.27 -13.69
N PRO A 54 20.56 -4.19 -14.49
CA PRO A 54 21.11 -2.90 -14.05
C PRO A 54 20.34 -2.35 -12.85
N PHE A 55 21.06 -1.99 -11.79
CA PHE A 55 20.49 -1.38 -10.58
C PHE A 55 20.11 0.07 -10.85
N PHE A 56 18.82 0.38 -10.71
CA PHE A 56 18.30 1.75 -10.73
C PHE A 56 18.18 2.27 -9.30
N PRO A 57 18.99 3.28 -8.88
CA PRO A 57 18.96 3.82 -7.51
C PRO A 57 17.60 4.37 -7.10
N LEU A 58 16.81 4.81 -8.08
CA LEU A 58 15.46 5.34 -7.87
C LEU A 58 14.52 4.29 -7.24
N VAL A 59 14.73 3.00 -7.54
CA VAL A 59 13.96 1.89 -6.98
C VAL A 59 14.29 1.70 -5.49
N MET A 60 15.51 2.03 -5.06
CA MET A 60 15.91 1.96 -3.65
C MET A 60 15.20 3.03 -2.81
N ILE A 61 15.04 4.24 -3.33
CA ILE A 61 14.28 5.31 -2.66
C ILE A 61 12.80 4.89 -2.53
N GLY A 62 12.23 4.27 -3.55
CA GLY A 62 10.88 3.70 -3.49
C GLY A 62 10.74 2.65 -2.38
N GLY A 63 11.71 1.74 -2.25
CA GLY A 63 11.73 0.74 -1.17
C GLY A 63 11.85 1.37 0.24
N MET A 64 12.67 2.42 0.39
CA MET A 64 12.80 3.16 1.63
C MET A 64 11.48 3.86 2.03
N LEU A 65 10.84 4.55 1.08
CA LEU A 65 9.55 5.21 1.30
C LEU A 65 8.45 4.20 1.65
N TRP A 66 8.46 3.03 0.99
CA TRP A 66 7.52 1.95 1.29
C TRP A 66 7.71 1.39 2.71
N ALA A 67 8.95 1.19 3.15
CA ALA A 67 9.25 0.70 4.50
C ALA A 67 8.80 1.72 5.58
N THR A 68 9.12 3.00 5.39
CA THR A 68 8.68 4.08 6.29
C THR A 68 7.15 4.17 6.35
N GLY A 69 6.48 4.04 5.20
CA GLY A 69 5.01 4.06 5.13
C GLY A 69 4.35 2.92 5.90
N ASN A 70 4.90 1.70 5.84
CA ASN A 70 4.36 0.56 6.60
C ASN A 70 4.56 0.71 8.11
N ILE A 71 5.68 1.27 8.57
CA ILE A 71 5.90 1.53 9.99
C ILE A 71 4.86 2.53 10.50
N LEU A 72 4.69 3.65 9.80
CA LEU A 72 3.68 4.68 10.12
C LEU A 72 2.27 4.09 10.09
N PHE A 73 1.99 3.19 9.15
CA PHE A 73 0.69 2.55 9.04
C PHE A 73 0.32 1.72 10.27
N ILE A 74 1.28 1.01 10.86
CA ILE A 74 1.06 0.22 12.08
C ILE A 74 0.79 1.14 13.28
N TYR A 75 1.47 2.29 13.35
CA TYR A 75 1.16 3.31 14.35
C TYR A 75 -0.28 3.84 14.18
N VAL A 76 -0.72 4.12 12.95
CA VAL A 76 -2.09 4.58 12.68
C VAL A 76 -3.13 3.51 13.08
N ILE A 77 -2.88 2.23 12.79
CA ILE A 77 -3.74 1.11 13.24
C ILE A 77 -3.92 1.12 14.76
N SER A 78 -2.85 1.42 15.51
CA SER A 78 -2.89 1.43 16.98
C SER A 78 -3.68 2.60 17.58
N ILE A 79 -3.86 3.69 16.83
CA ILE A 79 -4.59 4.89 17.27
C ILE A 79 -6.06 4.83 16.83
N ASP A 80 -6.31 4.54 15.55
CA ASP A 80 -7.64 4.67 14.92
C ASP A 80 -8.35 3.32 14.69
N GLY A 81 -7.68 2.20 14.97
CA GLY A 81 -8.18 0.84 14.71
C GLY A 81 -7.95 0.33 13.28
N LEU A 82 -8.17 -0.97 13.08
CA LEU A 82 -7.86 -1.69 11.83
C LEU A 82 -8.73 -1.27 10.63
N ASP A 83 -10.01 -0.99 10.86
CA ASP A 83 -10.94 -0.66 9.77
C ASP A 83 -10.65 0.72 9.17
N LEU A 84 -10.45 1.73 10.02
CA LEU A 84 -10.21 3.10 9.56
C LEU A 84 -8.87 3.23 8.82
N SER A 85 -7.83 2.57 9.36
CA SER A 85 -6.50 2.54 8.78
C SER A 85 -6.48 1.84 7.41
N ILE A 86 -7.06 0.65 7.24
CA ILE A 86 -7.06 -0.05 5.94
C ILE A 86 -7.82 0.74 4.85
N LEU A 87 -8.86 1.49 5.24
CA LEU A 87 -9.57 2.43 4.36
C LEU A 87 -8.67 3.59 3.93
N LEU A 88 -7.89 4.16 4.85
CA LEU A 88 -6.93 5.21 4.57
C LEU A 88 -5.85 4.71 3.59
N TRP A 89 -5.25 3.55 3.88
CA TRP A 89 -4.23 2.93 3.03
C TRP A 89 -4.73 2.66 1.60
N SER A 90 -5.92 2.08 1.47
CA SER A 90 -6.53 1.78 0.17
C SER A 90 -6.87 3.04 -0.62
N THR A 91 -7.24 4.13 0.06
CA THR A 91 -7.57 5.41 -0.58
C THR A 91 -6.30 6.11 -1.06
N THR A 92 -5.24 6.14 -0.25
CA THR A 92 -3.93 6.68 -0.63
C THR A 92 -3.33 5.94 -1.82
N ASN A 93 -3.41 4.60 -1.85
CA ASN A 93 -2.92 3.82 -2.99
C ASN A 93 -3.70 4.09 -4.27
N LYS A 94 -5.03 4.22 -4.20
CA LYS A 94 -5.86 4.59 -5.36
C LYS A 94 -5.58 6.01 -5.83
N PHE A 95 -5.39 6.95 -4.91
CA PHE A 95 -5.06 8.34 -5.23
C PHE A 95 -3.68 8.47 -5.87
N MET A 96 -2.66 7.81 -5.30
CA MET A 96 -1.32 7.78 -5.87
C MET A 96 -1.30 7.09 -7.24
N GLY A 97 -2.07 6.00 -7.41
CA GLY A 97 -2.27 5.34 -8.70
C GLY A 97 -2.87 6.28 -9.74
N TRP A 98 -3.96 6.97 -9.38
CA TRP A 98 -4.59 8.00 -10.24
C TRP A 98 -3.62 9.15 -10.56
N ALA A 99 -2.95 9.71 -9.56
CA ALA A 99 -2.01 10.82 -9.73
C ALA A 99 -0.82 10.43 -10.61
N SER A 100 -0.29 9.21 -10.44
CA SER A 100 0.84 8.71 -11.24
C SER A 100 0.48 8.54 -12.72
N GLY A 101 -0.73 8.07 -13.04
CA GLY A 101 -1.24 7.98 -14.41
C GLY A 101 -1.58 9.34 -15.03
N HIS A 102 -2.09 10.28 -14.22
CA HIS A 102 -2.46 11.62 -14.69
C HIS A 102 -1.26 12.52 -15.01
N PHE A 103 -0.26 12.52 -14.13
CA PHE A 103 0.92 13.38 -14.26
C PHE A 103 2.04 12.72 -15.08
N GLY A 104 1.88 11.45 -15.48
CA GLY A 104 2.85 10.75 -16.33
C GLY A 104 4.25 10.65 -15.70
N TRP A 105 4.32 10.53 -14.37
CA TRP A 105 5.62 10.46 -13.69
C TRP A 105 6.37 9.19 -14.12
N PHE A 106 7.68 9.33 -14.37
CA PHE A 106 8.60 8.26 -14.79
C PHE A 106 8.45 7.74 -16.24
N GLY A 107 7.92 8.54 -17.16
CA GLY A 107 7.93 8.23 -18.61
C GLY A 107 6.71 7.46 -19.12
N LEU A 108 5.63 7.42 -18.32
CA LEU A 108 4.32 6.97 -18.77
C LEU A 108 3.67 8.02 -19.69
N LYS A 109 3.06 7.58 -20.79
CA LYS A 109 2.20 8.46 -21.61
C LYS A 109 1.03 8.92 -20.72
N PRO A 110 0.75 10.24 -20.62
CA PRO A 110 -0.39 10.73 -19.87
C PRO A 110 -1.66 10.10 -20.45
N GLU A 111 -2.48 9.53 -19.59
CA GLU A 111 -3.80 9.07 -19.97
C GLU A 111 -4.75 10.27 -19.91
N ASP A 112 -5.22 10.74 -21.06
CA ASP A 112 -6.20 11.82 -21.14
C ASP A 112 -7.52 11.32 -20.53
N VAL A 113 -7.80 11.76 -19.32
CA VAL A 113 -9.08 11.51 -18.66
C VAL A 113 -10.16 12.33 -19.35
N GLU A 114 -11.12 11.63 -19.95
CA GLU A 114 -12.27 12.26 -20.61
C GLU A 114 -13.16 13.07 -19.62
N ILE A 115 -13.11 12.78 -18.29
CA ILE A 115 -13.90 13.52 -17.28
C ILE A 115 -13.17 13.58 -15.90
N PRO A 116 -12.34 14.61 -15.62
CA PRO A 116 -11.62 14.73 -14.35
C PRO A 116 -12.54 14.86 -13.12
N VAL A 117 -13.77 15.36 -13.31
CA VAL A 117 -14.74 15.66 -12.23
C VAL A 117 -15.16 14.41 -11.44
N PHE A 118 -15.21 13.23 -12.07
CA PHE A 118 -15.65 11.99 -11.41
C PHE A 118 -14.58 11.44 -10.44
N SER A 119 -13.29 11.61 -10.76
CA SER A 119 -12.20 11.24 -9.86
C SER A 119 -12.13 12.16 -8.63
N TYR A 120 -12.29 13.48 -8.82
CA TYR A 120 -12.33 14.43 -7.70
C TYR A 120 -13.53 14.18 -6.78
N LEU A 121 -14.73 13.91 -7.33
CA LEU A 121 -15.91 13.55 -6.54
C LEU A 121 -15.72 12.25 -5.76
N GLY A 122 -15.06 11.24 -6.35
CA GLY A 122 -14.74 9.98 -5.67
C GLY A 122 -13.79 10.15 -4.48
N VAL A 123 -12.81 11.05 -4.60
CA VAL A 123 -11.87 11.39 -3.50
C VAL A 123 -12.59 12.16 -2.40
N ILE A 124 -13.40 13.15 -2.75
CA ILE A 124 -14.18 13.96 -1.80
C ILE A 124 -15.17 13.08 -1.03
N TYR A 125 -15.92 12.20 -1.71
CA TYR A 125 -16.84 11.27 -1.06
C TYR A 125 -16.13 10.32 -0.10
N ARG A 126 -14.93 9.82 -0.46
CA ARG A 126 -14.13 8.95 0.42
C ARG A 126 -13.61 9.68 1.66
N CYS A 127 -13.11 10.91 1.51
CA CYS A 127 -12.72 11.75 2.65
C CYS A 127 -13.91 12.07 3.55
N PHE A 128 -15.07 12.39 2.97
CA PHE A 128 -16.29 12.68 3.73
C PHE A 128 -16.79 11.47 4.52
N ARG A 129 -16.75 10.26 3.92
CA ARG A 129 -17.10 9.02 4.61
C ARG A 129 -16.09 8.66 5.72
N HIS A 130 -14.80 8.94 5.53
CA HIS A 130 -13.78 8.75 6.55
C HIS A 130 -14.04 9.67 7.76
N PHE A 131 -14.39 10.94 7.51
CA PHE A 131 -14.77 11.90 8.54
C PHE A 131 -16.03 11.46 9.33
N ILE A 132 -17.06 10.95 8.64
CA ILE A 132 -18.26 10.41 9.30
C ILE A 132 -17.95 9.19 10.18
N ASN A 133 -17.09 8.29 9.72
CA ASN A 133 -16.73 7.11 10.51
C ASN A 133 -15.87 7.47 11.73
N SER A 134 -15.01 8.49 11.62
CA SER A 134 -14.21 9.01 12.74
C SER A 134 -15.06 9.62 13.86
N ILE A 135 -16.24 10.19 13.55
CA ILE A 135 -17.16 10.77 14.54
C ILE A 135 -18.01 9.68 15.24
N ARG A 136 -18.14 8.50 14.63
CA ARG A 136 -18.98 7.41 15.17
C ARG A 136 -18.25 6.51 16.17
N THR A 137 -16.94 6.68 16.31
CA THR A 137 -16.09 5.94 17.26
C THR A 137 -15.93 6.62 18.62
N ASP A 138 -16.55 7.79 18.82
CA ASP A 138 -16.80 8.40 20.14
C ASP A 138 -18.13 7.91 20.73
#